data_AF-A0A540L055-F1
#
_entry.id   AF-A0A540L055-F1
#
_cell.length_a   1.000
_cell.length_b   1.000
_cell.length_c   1.000
_cell.angle_alpha   90.00
_cell.angle_beta   90.00
_cell.angle_gamma   90.00
#
_symmetry.space_group_name_H-M   'P 1'
#
loop_
_entity.id
_entity.type
_entity.pdbx_description
1 polymer ?
#
loop_
_entity_poly.entity_id
_entity_poly.type
_entity_poly.pdbx_seq_one_letter_code
_entity_poly.pdbx_strand_id
1 'polypeptide(L)'
;MYIAKELWHGRSAREPFAKDVGRGMWRSVNELMLVRWDREKPASVSNLILLKFKEADEHESITLEDIKEREAEFFDRVTSVLKRAELEFGL
;
A
#
# COMPACT_ATOMS: atom_id res chain seq x y z
N MET A 1 -12.05 -7.70 6.81
CA MET A 1 -10.91 -6.76 6.91
C MET A 1 -9.66 -7.51 7.39
N TYR A 2 -9.06 -8.35 6.52
CA TYR A 2 -7.85 -9.13 6.81
C TYR A 2 -6.84 -9.14 5.63
N ILE A 3 -7.26 -8.65 4.46
CA ILE A 3 -6.53 -8.86 3.19
C ILE A 3 -5.29 -7.96 3.08
N ALA A 4 -5.35 -6.72 3.59
CA ALA A 4 -4.19 -5.82 3.54
C ALA A 4 -3.07 -6.18 4.52
N LYS A 5 -3.41 -6.79 5.67
CA LYS A 5 -2.40 -7.26 6.64
C LYS A 5 -1.60 -8.44 6.07
N GLU A 6 -2.24 -9.31 5.30
CA GLU A 6 -1.57 -10.41 4.59
C GLU A 6 -0.78 -9.91 3.38
N LEU A 7 -1.35 -8.99 2.58
CA LEU A 7 -0.66 -8.44 1.40
C LEU A 7 0.58 -7.62 1.77
N TRP A 8 0.46 -6.72 2.74
CA TRP A 8 1.52 -5.79 3.12
C TRP A 8 2.27 -6.22 4.39
N HIS A 9 1.90 -7.36 4.99
CA HIS A 9 2.52 -7.91 6.21
C HIS A 9 2.56 -6.91 7.39
N GLY A 10 1.60 -5.97 7.45
CA GLY A 10 1.57 -4.88 8.43
C GLY A 10 2.65 -3.81 8.20
N ARG A 11 3.01 -3.52 6.95
CA ARG A 11 4.06 -2.56 6.56
C ARG A 11 3.55 -1.57 5.53
N SER A 12 4.25 -0.45 5.39
CA SER A 12 3.99 0.50 4.30
C SER A 12 4.40 -0.10 2.96
N ALA A 13 3.62 0.19 1.92
CA ALA A 13 3.95 -0.15 0.54
C ALA A 13 5.27 0.48 0.05
N ARG A 14 5.77 1.53 0.72
CA ARG A 14 7.04 2.19 0.40
C ARG A 14 8.27 1.50 0.97
N GLU A 15 8.11 0.50 1.86
CA GLU A 15 9.23 -0.14 2.55
C GLU A 15 9.64 -1.47 1.87
N PRO A 16 10.82 -1.56 1.23
CA PRO A 16 11.24 -2.78 0.52
C PRO A 16 11.87 -3.86 1.40
N PHE A 17 12.33 -3.56 2.62
CA PHE A 17 13.06 -4.51 3.48
C PHE A 17 12.49 -4.59 4.91
N ALA A 18 12.52 -5.79 5.50
CA ALA A 18 12.14 -6.01 6.89
C ALA A 18 13.20 -5.43 7.85
N LYS A 19 12.95 -4.26 8.44
CA LYS A 19 13.83 -3.70 9.49
C LYS A 19 13.42 -4.07 10.91
N ASP A 20 12.13 -4.25 11.19
CA ASP A 20 11.63 -4.41 12.57
C ASP A 20 10.74 -5.65 12.72
N VAL A 21 11.18 -6.61 13.55
CA VAL A 21 10.40 -7.77 13.97
C VAL A 21 10.05 -7.69 15.47
N GLY A 22 8.89 -8.18 15.88
CA GLY A 22 8.46 -8.23 17.29
C GLY A 22 7.69 -6.99 17.78
N ARG A 23 8.01 -6.47 18.97
CA ARG A 23 7.25 -5.38 19.62
C ARG A 23 7.32 -4.04 18.87
N GLY A 24 8.38 -3.82 18.07
CA GLY A 24 8.53 -2.68 17.17
C GLY A 24 7.52 -2.69 16.01
N MET A 25 7.27 -3.88 15.45
CA MET A 25 6.27 -4.10 14.38
C MET A 25 4.85 -3.71 14.84
N TRP A 26 4.47 -4.00 16.08
CA TRP A 26 3.16 -3.60 16.61
C TRP A 26 3.00 -2.09 16.80
N ARG A 27 4.10 -1.35 17.07
CA ARG A 27 4.06 0.12 17.12
C ARG A 27 4.04 0.74 15.74
N SER A 28 4.74 0.16 14.76
CA SER A 28 4.70 0.65 13.38
C SER A 28 3.33 0.46 12.73
N VAL A 29 2.56 -0.58 13.10
CA VAL A 29 1.18 -0.77 12.59
C VAL A 29 0.23 0.34 13.04
N ASN A 30 0.43 0.94 14.22
CA ASN A 30 -0.41 2.06 14.68
C ASN A 30 -0.28 3.32 13.84
N GLU A 31 0.80 3.44 13.05
CA GLU A 31 1.05 4.59 12.19
C GLU A 31 0.62 4.34 10.73
N LEU A 32 0.06 3.15 10.44
CA LEU A 32 -0.33 2.74 9.10
C LEU A 32 -1.83 2.92 8.89
N MET A 33 -2.17 3.39 7.70
CA MET A 33 -3.55 3.54 7.25
C MET A 33 -3.75 2.89 5.88
N LEU A 34 -4.98 2.40 5.69
CA LEU A 34 -5.44 1.86 4.42
C LEU A 34 -5.91 2.99 3.54
N VAL A 35 -5.28 3.12 2.37
CA VAL A 35 -5.57 4.17 1.39
C VAL A 35 -5.85 3.53 0.04
N ARG A 36 -6.67 4.20 -0.77
CA ARG A 36 -6.92 3.77 -2.14
C ARG A 36 -5.70 4.10 -3.00
N TRP A 37 -5.20 3.13 -3.74
CA TRP A 37 -4.11 3.34 -4.68
C TRP A 37 -4.53 4.33 -5.76
N ASP A 38 -5.66 4.04 -6.40
CA ASP A 38 -6.35 4.90 -7.34
C ASP A 38 -7.63 5.44 -6.68
N ARG A 39 -7.73 6.76 -6.57
CA ARG A 39 -8.85 7.41 -5.87
C ARG A 39 -10.16 7.33 -6.64
N GLU A 40 -10.09 7.21 -7.96
CA GLU A 40 -11.27 7.11 -8.82
C GLU A 40 -11.92 5.73 -8.74
N LYS A 41 -11.15 4.73 -8.30
CA LYS A 41 -11.61 3.34 -8.14
C LYS A 41 -12.17 3.10 -6.73
N PRO A 42 -13.12 2.17 -6.58
CA PRO A 42 -13.65 1.81 -5.27
C PRO A 42 -12.58 1.18 -4.38
N ALA A 43 -12.81 1.16 -3.07
CA ALA A 43 -11.95 0.46 -2.12
C ALA A 43 -12.12 -1.06 -2.28
N SER A 44 -11.25 -1.68 -3.09
CA SER A 44 -11.19 -3.12 -3.33
C SER A 44 -9.84 -3.69 -2.92
N VAL A 45 -9.74 -5.02 -2.84
CA VAL A 45 -8.47 -5.72 -2.55
C VAL A 45 -7.38 -5.42 -3.58
N SER A 46 -7.77 -5.12 -4.81
CA SER A 46 -6.91 -4.73 -5.94
C SER A 46 -6.65 -3.23 -6.02
N ASN A 47 -7.15 -2.44 -5.06
CA ASN A 47 -7.00 -0.99 -5.03
C ASN A 47 -6.65 -0.44 -3.64
N LEU A 48 -6.28 -1.29 -2.68
CA LEU A 48 -5.97 -0.88 -1.31
C LEU A 48 -4.50 -1.11 -0.97
N ILE A 49 -3.86 -0.03 -0.52
CA ILE A 49 -2.46 -0.03 -0.09
C ILE A 49 -2.35 0.39 1.37
N LEU A 50 -1.32 -0.10 2.06
CA LEU A 50 -0.96 0.39 3.39
C LEU A 50 0.11 1.47 3.24
N LEU A 51 -0.09 2.62 3.89
CA LEU A 51 0.88 3.71 3.95
C LEU A 51 0.96 4.25 5.38
N LYS A 52 2.07 4.89 5.75
CA LYS A 52 2.12 5.65 7.00
C LYS A 52 1.24 6.90 6.89
N PHE A 53 0.78 7.46 8.01
CA PHE A 53 -0.07 8.67 8.00
C PHE A 53 0.49 9.80 7.12
N LYS A 54 1.78 10.14 7.27
CA LYS A 54 2.42 11.17 6.43
C LYS A 54 2.45 10.82 4.94
N GLU A 55 2.75 9.56 4.62
CA GLU A 55 2.80 9.07 3.24
C GLU A 55 1.41 9.05 2.61
N ALA A 56 0.38 8.77 3.42
CA ALA A 56 -1.00 8.77 2.98
C ALA A 56 -1.49 10.20 2.69
N ASP A 57 -1.17 11.19 3.54
CA ASP A 57 -1.47 12.61 3.25
C ASP A 57 -0.80 13.08 1.96
N GLU A 58 0.45 12.66 1.72
CA GLU A 58 1.17 12.95 0.47
C GLU A 58 0.53 12.25 -0.73
N HIS A 59 0.20 10.96 -0.62
CA HIS A 59 -0.57 10.20 -1.62
C HIS A 59 -1.94 10.84 -1.88
N GLU A 60 -2.52 11.42 -0.84
CA GLU A 60 -3.64 12.37 -0.68
C GLU A 60 -3.59 13.63 -1.55
N SER A 61 -2.38 14.02 -1.95
CA SER A 61 -2.11 15.29 -2.63
C SER A 61 -1.62 15.15 -4.08
N ILE A 62 -1.20 13.94 -4.47
CA ILE A 62 -0.63 13.64 -5.80
C ILE A 62 -1.54 12.72 -6.62
N THR A 63 -1.44 12.79 -7.95
CA THR A 63 -2.20 11.89 -8.84
C THR A 63 -1.42 10.61 -9.12
N LEU A 64 -2.14 9.60 -9.63
CA LEU A 64 -1.52 8.35 -10.04
C LEU A 64 -0.56 8.55 -11.23
N GLU A 65 -0.86 9.49 -12.14
CA GLU A 65 0.06 9.86 -13.21
C GLU A 65 1.36 10.47 -12.68
N ASP A 66 1.27 11.38 -11.70
CA ASP A 66 2.45 11.98 -11.06
C ASP A 66 3.36 10.90 -10.44
N ILE A 67 2.78 9.91 -9.76
CA ILE A 67 3.53 8.79 -9.16
C ILE A 67 4.21 7.95 -10.25
N LYS A 68 3.51 7.68 -11.35
CA LYS A 68 4.05 6.90 -12.47
C LYS A 68 5.22 7.61 -13.15
N GLU A 69 5.16 8.93 -13.28
CA GLU A 69 6.23 9.73 -13.90
C GLU A 69 7.43 9.93 -12.97
N ARG A 70 7.18 10.23 -11.70
CA ARG A 70 8.25 10.56 -10.73
C ARG A 70 8.89 9.33 -10.12
N GLU A 71 8.12 8.26 -9.92
CA GLU A 71 8.50 7.09 -9.12
C GLU A 71 8.04 5.78 -9.78
N ALA A 72 8.44 5.56 -11.04
CA ALA A 72 8.07 4.39 -11.83
C ALA A 72 8.33 3.05 -11.10
N GLU A 73 9.46 2.90 -10.40
CA GLU A 73 9.78 1.68 -9.65
C GLU A 73 8.81 1.42 -8.48
N PHE A 74 8.32 2.47 -7.82
CA PHE A 74 7.33 2.34 -6.76
C PHE A 74 5.97 1.97 -7.37
N PHE A 75 5.58 2.66 -8.44
CA PHE A 75 4.35 2.39 -9.18
C PHE A 75 4.27 0.93 -9.66
N ASP A 76 5.34 0.42 -10.27
CA ASP A 76 5.38 -0.94 -10.82
C ASP A 76 5.31 -2.00 -9.71
N ARG A 77 5.98 -1.78 -8.58
CA ARG A 77 5.92 -2.68 -7.42
C ARG A 77 4.52 -2.75 -6.84
N VAL A 78 3.90 -1.60 -6.55
CA VAL A 78 2.56 -1.55 -5.98
C VAL A 78 1.55 -2.17 -6.95
N THR A 79 1.61 -1.80 -8.23
CA THR A 79 0.72 -2.34 -9.26
C THR A 79 0.87 -3.86 -9.40
N SER A 80 2.08 -4.40 -9.31
CA SER A 80 2.33 -5.84 -9.35
C SER A 80 1.73 -6.59 -8.15
N VAL A 81 1.84 -6.02 -6.94
CA VAL A 81 1.22 -6.57 -5.73
C VAL A 81 -0.31 -6.56 -5.85
N LEU A 82 -0.90 -5.46 -6.31
CA LEU A 82 -2.35 -5.33 -6.48
C LEU A 82 -2.90 -6.27 -7.56
N LYS A 83 -2.19 -6.44 -8.69
CA LYS A 83 -2.54 -7.43 -9.73
C LYS A 83 -2.50 -8.86 -9.19
N ARG A 84 -1.50 -9.18 -8.36
CA ARG A 84 -1.44 -10.49 -7.70
C ARG A 84 -2.62 -10.67 -6.74
N ALA A 85 -2.96 -9.63 -5.96
CA ALA A 85 -4.10 -9.66 -5.06
C ALA A 85 -5.41 -9.90 -5.81
N GLU A 86 -5.61 -9.27 -6.97
CA GLU A 86 -6.76 -9.50 -7.83
C GLU A 86 -6.89 -10.97 -8.26
N LEU A 87 -5.78 -11.58 -8.71
CA LEU A 87 -5.76 -12.99 -9.12
C LEU A 87 -5.95 -13.96 -7.94
N GLU A 88 -5.36 -13.66 -6.79
CA GLU A 88 -5.36 -14.54 -5.61
C GLU A 88 -6.69 -14.50 -4.86
N PHE A 89 -7.34 -13.34 -4.82
CA PHE A 89 -8.62 -13.15 -4.13
C PHE A 89 -9.84 -13.22 -5.08
N GLY A 90 -9.63 -13.34 -6.40
CA GLY A 90 -10.64 -13.75 -7.38
C GLY A 90 -11.97 -12.98 -7.32
N LEU A 91 -11.91 -11.65 -7.10
CA LEU A 91 -13.07 -10.76 -7.11
C LEU A 91 -13.33 -10.19 -8.49
#